data_AF-T1AJ92-F1
#
_entry.id   AF-T1AJ92-F1
#
_cell.length_a   1.000
_cell.length_b   1.000
_cell.length_c   1.000
_cell.angle_alpha   90.00
_cell.angle_beta   90.00
_cell.angle_gamma   90.00
#
_symmetry.space_group_name_H-M   'P 1'
#
loop_
_entity.id
_entity.type
_entity.pdbx_description
1 polymer ?
#
loop_
_entity_poly.entity_id
_entity_poly.type
_entity_poly.pdbx_seq_one_letter_code
_entity_poly.pdbx_strand_id
1 'polypeptide(L)'
;MELAKALGVVEANGSVRGVRLAALLLFGKDDALRKHLPSHEVAFQVLRGLDIEVNDFFRWPLLRVIEEIETRIRVRNREQELMVGLLRVGVPDYPERALREALANALI
;
A
#
# COMPACT_ATOMS: atom_id res chain seq x y z
N MET A 1 11.34 -19.77 2.65
CA MET A 1 12.66 -19.08 2.69
C MET A 1 13.10 -18.60 1.32
N GLU A 2 12.81 -19.35 0.25
CA GLU A 2 13.18 -18.99 -1.13
C GLU A 2 12.59 -17.65 -1.62
N LEU A 3 11.33 -17.34 -1.31
CA LEU A 3 10.74 -16.04 -1.67
C LEU A 3 11.48 -14.84 -1.04
N ALA A 4 11.82 -14.92 0.25
CA ALA A 4 12.52 -13.85 0.95
C ALA A 4 13.96 -13.67 0.43
N LYS A 5 14.63 -14.76 0.03
CA LYS A 5 15.94 -14.70 -0.62
C LYS A 5 15.85 -14.11 -2.02
N ALA A 6 14.85 -14.51 -2.81
CA ALA A 6 14.62 -14.01 -4.16
C ALA A 6 14.33 -12.50 -4.17
N LEU A 7 13.60 -12.01 -3.15
CA LEU A 7 13.36 -10.58 -2.93
C LEU A 7 14.59 -9.84 -2.34
N GLY A 8 15.68 -10.55 -2.04
CA GLY A 8 16.88 -9.96 -1.45
C GLY A 8 16.65 -9.38 -0.05
N VAL A 9 15.62 -9.82 0.68
CA VAL A 9 15.25 -9.24 1.97
C VAL A 9 15.81 -9.99 3.19
N VAL A 10 16.56 -11.07 2.95
CA VAL A 10 17.31 -11.83 3.98
C VAL A 10 18.73 -12.11 3.49
N GLU A 11 19.71 -12.02 4.40
CA GLU A 11 21.06 -12.53 4.12
C GLU A 11 21.13 -14.02 4.42
N ALA A 12 21.39 -14.83 3.39
CA ALA A 12 21.43 -16.27 3.50
C ALA A 12 22.66 -16.88 2.81
N ASN A 13 23.85 -16.65 3.39
CA ASN A 13 25.03 -17.49 3.10
C ASN A 13 24.97 -18.76 3.94
N GLY A 14 24.11 -19.71 3.55
CA GLY A 14 23.96 -21.04 4.18
C GLY A 14 23.10 -21.10 5.45
N SER A 15 22.95 -19.99 6.19
CA SER A 15 22.00 -19.81 7.30
C SER A 15 21.53 -18.34 7.33
N VAL A 16 20.29 -18.08 7.75
CA VAL A 16 19.76 -16.70 7.81
C VAL A 16 20.50 -15.94 8.91
N ARG A 17 21.38 -15.01 8.54
CA ARG A 17 22.21 -14.23 9.50
C ARG A 17 21.52 -12.96 10.00
N GLY A 18 20.49 -12.50 9.31
CA GLY A 18 19.73 -11.31 9.69
C GLY A 18 18.57 -11.03 8.74
N VAL A 19 17.51 -10.43 9.28
CA VAL A 19 16.37 -9.93 8.51
C VAL A 19 16.67 -8.48 8.14
N ARG A 20 16.60 -8.13 6.86
CA ARG A 20 16.81 -6.74 6.42
C ARG A 20 15.61 -5.89 6.83
N LEU A 21 15.84 -4.57 6.97
CA LEU A 21 14.79 -3.60 7.24
C LEU A 21 13.58 -3.75 6.28
N ALA A 22 13.86 -3.93 4.98
CA ALA A 22 12.84 -4.15 3.97
C ALA A 22 11.96 -5.39 4.24
N ALA A 23 12.54 -6.51 4.73
CA ALA A 23 11.73 -7.67 5.11
C ALA A 23 10.81 -7.36 6.28
N LEU A 24 11.29 -6.60 7.26
CA LEU A 24 10.48 -6.23 8.41
C LEU A 24 9.35 -5.26 8.01
N LEU A 25 9.62 -4.29 7.15
CA LEU A 25 8.61 -3.37 6.62
C LEU A 25 7.55 -4.07 5.77
N LEU A 26 7.94 -4.99 4.89
CA LEU A 26 7.02 -5.69 3.99
C LEU A 26 6.21 -6.78 4.70
N PHE A 27 6.84 -7.55 5.59
CA PHE A 27 6.30 -8.80 6.13
C PHE A 27 6.31 -8.90 7.66
N GLY A 28 6.76 -7.87 8.37
CA GLY A 28 6.86 -7.88 9.82
C GLY A 28 5.53 -8.11 10.53
N LYS A 29 5.57 -8.55 11.78
CA LYS A 29 4.38 -8.48 12.66
C LYS A 29 4.27 -7.06 13.21
N ASP A 30 3.05 -6.60 13.49
CA ASP A 30 2.77 -5.27 14.05
C ASP A 30 3.63 -4.97 15.29
N ASP A 31 3.80 -5.93 16.20
CA ASP A 31 4.63 -5.74 17.41
C ASP A 31 6.12 -5.63 17.11
N ALA A 32 6.60 -6.33 16.08
CA ALA A 32 7.98 -6.25 15.64
C ALA A 32 8.26 -4.89 14.96
N LEU A 33 7.31 -4.40 14.17
CA LEU A 33 7.35 -3.05 13.60
C LEU A 33 7.37 -2.00 14.71
N ARG A 34 6.46 -2.08 15.69
CA ARG A 34 6.43 -1.14 16.83
C ARG A 34 7.74 -1.12 17.62
N LYS A 35 8.37 -2.29 17.81
CA LYS A 35 9.61 -2.41 18.56
C LYS A 35 10.84 -1.90 17.80
N HIS A 36 10.95 -2.26 16.52
CA HIS A 36 12.17 -2.05 15.75
C HIS A 36 12.10 -0.86 14.80
N LEU A 37 10.88 -0.39 14.48
CA LEU A 37 10.59 0.73 13.58
C LEU A 37 9.45 1.61 14.15
N PRO A 38 9.62 2.18 15.35
CA PRO A 38 8.57 2.97 15.99
C PRO A 38 8.18 4.23 15.20
N SER A 39 9.04 4.70 14.30
CA SER A 39 8.79 5.85 13.41
C SER A 39 8.11 5.48 12.09
N HIS A 40 7.90 4.19 11.80
CA HIS A 40 7.16 3.77 10.61
C HIS A 40 5.67 4.08 10.79
N GLU A 41 5.14 4.93 9.92
CA GLU A 41 3.75 5.32 9.92
C GLU A 41 3.32 5.72 8.50
N VAL A 42 2.09 5.37 8.13
CA VAL A 42 1.45 5.80 6.88
C VAL A 42 0.14 6.48 7.21
N ALA A 43 -0.07 7.69 6.70
CA ALA A 43 -1.31 8.43 6.88
C ALA A 43 -2.21 8.32 5.65
N PHE A 44 -3.51 8.13 5.86
CA PHE A 44 -4.54 8.22 4.83
C PHE A 44 -5.48 9.38 5.14
N GLN A 45 -5.44 10.39 4.27
CA GLN A 45 -6.20 11.62 4.41
C GLN A 45 -7.15 11.81 3.24
N VAL A 46 -8.39 12.18 3.54
CA VAL A 46 -9.39 12.60 2.54
C VAL A 46 -9.72 14.05 2.82
N LEU A 47 -9.51 14.89 1.81
CA LEU A 47 -9.71 16.34 1.92
C LEU A 47 -10.95 16.76 1.12
N ARG A 48 -11.71 17.70 1.68
CA ARG A 48 -12.75 18.44 0.97
C ARG A 48 -12.44 19.93 1.07
N GLY A 49 -11.79 20.47 0.04
CA GLY A 49 -11.24 21.82 0.10
C GLY A 49 -10.12 21.88 1.14
N LEU A 50 -10.33 22.64 2.22
CA LEU A 50 -9.40 22.74 3.35
C LEU A 50 -9.78 21.83 4.53
N ASP A 51 -10.96 21.21 4.49
CA ASP A 51 -11.44 20.36 5.57
C ASP A 51 -10.90 18.94 5.42
N ILE A 52 -10.54 18.34 6.56
CA ILE A 52 -10.07 16.95 6.63
C ILE A 52 -11.27 16.06 6.99
N GLU A 53 -11.76 15.27 6.04
CA GLU A 53 -12.88 14.36 6.25
C GLU A 53 -12.46 13.01 6.87
N VAL A 54 -11.25 12.56 6.53
CA VAL A 54 -10.64 11.33 7.07
C VAL A 54 -9.20 11.63 7.40
N ASN A 55 -8.73 11.16 8.56
CA ASN A 55 -7.34 11.28 8.99
C ASN A 55 -6.94 10.05 9.80
N ASP A 56 -6.57 8.98 9.08
CA ASP A 56 -6.21 7.70 9.70
C ASP A 56 -4.72 7.42 9.57
N PHE A 57 -4.14 6.79 10.59
CA PHE A 57 -2.72 6.46 10.65
C PHE A 57 -2.52 4.94 10.82
N PHE A 58 -1.59 4.38 10.07
CA PHE A 58 -1.27 2.95 10.09
C PHE A 58 0.19 2.73 10.45
N ARG A 59 0.44 1.78 11.36
CA ARG A 59 1.79 1.30 11.71
C ARG A 59 1.95 -0.19 11.36
N TRP A 60 1.31 -0.58 10.26
CA TRP A 60 1.22 -1.95 9.78
C TRP A 60 2.30 -2.24 8.72
N PRO A 61 2.52 -3.51 8.38
CA PRO A 61 3.40 -3.88 7.27
C PRO A 61 2.91 -3.28 5.95
N LEU A 62 3.83 -2.88 5.08
CA LEU A 62 3.53 -2.15 3.85
C LEU A 62 2.53 -2.89 2.95
N LEU A 63 2.62 -4.22 2.83
CA LEU A 63 1.68 -4.99 2.02
C LEU A 63 0.23 -4.85 2.52
N ARG A 64 0.04 -4.91 3.83
CA ARG A 64 -1.28 -4.70 4.45
C ARG A 64 -1.76 -3.25 4.28
N VAL A 65 -0.85 -2.28 4.37
CA VAL A 65 -1.19 -0.87 4.15
C VAL A 65 -1.63 -0.62 2.72
N ILE A 66 -0.96 -1.23 1.72
CA ILE A 66 -1.35 -1.14 0.31
C ILE A 66 -2.76 -1.67 0.11
N GLU A 67 -3.07 -2.87 0.60
CA GLU A 67 -4.41 -3.48 0.49
C GLU A 67 -5.51 -2.61 1.13
N GLU A 68 -5.23 -2.04 2.30
CA GLU A 68 -6.15 -1.14 3.01
C GLU A 68 -6.41 0.14 2.20
N ILE A 69 -5.35 0.79 1.72
CA ILE A 69 -5.46 2.04 0.95
C ILE A 69 -6.18 1.78 -0.38
N GLU A 70 -5.86 0.68 -1.08
CA GLU A 70 -6.56 0.29 -2.30
C GLU A 70 -8.05 0.10 -2.07
N THR A 71 -8.42 -0.61 -0.99
CA THR A 71 -9.83 -0.80 -0.62
C THR A 71 -10.53 0.54 -0.38
N ARG A 72 -9.90 1.43 0.39
CA ARG A 72 -10.47 2.75 0.72
C ARG A 72 -10.64 3.66 -0.48
N ILE A 73 -9.69 3.63 -1.41
CA ILE A 73 -9.76 4.41 -2.64
C ILE A 73 -10.79 3.80 -3.59
N ARG A 74 -10.84 2.47 -3.74
CA ARG A 74 -11.86 1.79 -4.56
C ARG A 74 -13.28 2.15 -4.16
N VAL A 75 -13.57 2.23 -2.85
CA VAL A 75 -14.88 2.66 -2.34
C VAL A 75 -15.21 4.12 -2.68
N ARG A 76 -14.19 4.97 -2.88
CA ARG A 76 -14.35 6.41 -3.21
C ARG A 76 -14.18 6.71 -4.69
N ASN A 77 -13.67 5.77 -5.48
CA ASN A 77 -13.40 5.92 -6.90
C ASN A 77 -14.73 5.88 -7.64
N ARG A 78 -15.19 7.05 -8.10
CA ARG A 78 -16.45 7.14 -8.84
C ARG A 78 -16.23 6.66 -10.26
N GLU A 79 -17.27 6.06 -10.83
CA GLU A 79 -17.32 5.74 -12.25
C GLU A 79 -18.15 6.80 -12.98
N GLN A 80 -17.61 7.30 -14.08
CA GLN A 80 -18.33 8.15 -15.01
C GLN A 80 -18.84 7.29 -16.16
N GLU A 81 -20.12 7.42 -16.48
CA GLU A 81 -20.69 6.74 -17.63
C GLU A 81 -20.37 7.52 -18.91
N LEU A 82 -19.67 6.88 -19.83
CA LEU A 82 -19.32 7.41 -21.13
C LEU A 82 -20.06 6.64 -22.24
N MET A 83 -20.58 7.39 -23.22
CA MET A 83 -21.15 6.81 -24.43
C MET A 83 -20.07 6.63 -25.48
N VAL A 84 -19.83 5.38 -25.88
CA VAL A 84 -18.93 5.01 -26.98
C VAL A 84 -19.76 4.38 -28.09
N GLY A 85 -20.19 5.19 -29.05
CA GLY A 85 -21.13 4.78 -30.09
C GLY A 85 -22.51 4.46 -29.49
N LEU A 86 -22.91 3.19 -29.53
CA LEU A 86 -24.18 2.70 -28.96
C LEU A 86 -24.02 2.04 -27.58
N LEU A 87 -22.79 1.93 -27.07
CA LEU A 87 -22.51 1.27 -25.80
C LEU A 87 -22.29 2.31 -24.69
N ARG A 88 -22.90 2.07 -23.52
CA ARG A 88 -22.61 2.81 -22.29
C ARG A 88 -21.54 2.06 -21.50
N VAL A 89 -20.40 2.71 -21.28
CA VAL A 89 -19.24 2.16 -20.58
C VAL A 89 -18.97 2.97 -19.31
N GLY A 90 -18.88 2.31 -18.15
CA GLY A 90 -18.40 2.94 -16.92
C GLY A 90 -16.88 3.07 -16.95
N VAL A 91 -16.36 4.27 -16.75
CA VAL A 91 -14.92 4.55 -16.67
C VAL A 91 -14.63 5.10 -15.27
N PRO A 92 -13.79 4.44 -14.46
CA PRO A 92 -13.41 4.96 -13.15
C PRO A 92 -12.57 6.23 -13.28
N ASP A 93 -12.72 7.17 -12.35
CA ASP A 93 -11.91 8.39 -12.29
C ASP A 93 -10.41 8.06 -12.21
N TYR A 94 -10.06 6.97 -11.51
CA TYR A 94 -8.69 6.45 -11.42
C TYR A 94 -8.62 4.99 -11.87
N PRO A 95 -7.77 4.65 -12.87
CA PRO A 95 -7.48 3.27 -13.20
C PRO A 95 -6.81 2.52 -12.04
N GLU A 96 -7.27 1.32 -11.73
CA GLU A 96 -6.74 0.51 -10.61
C GLU A 96 -5.23 0.25 -10.74
N ARG A 97 -4.73 0.09 -11.98
CA ARG A 97 -3.29 -0.07 -12.24
C ARG A 97 -2.49 1.19 -11.88
N ALA A 98 -2.99 2.36 -12.25
CA ALA A 98 -2.31 3.63 -11.94
C ALA A 98 -2.29 3.85 -10.43
N LEU A 99 -3.36 3.49 -9.72
CA LEU A 99 -3.40 3.51 -8.27
C LEU A 99 -2.33 2.60 -7.65
N ARG A 100 -2.24 1.34 -8.09
CA ARG A 100 -1.20 0.39 -7.63
C ARG A 100 0.20 0.94 -7.81
N GLU A 101 0.51 1.47 -9.00
CA GLU A 101 1.83 2.02 -9.30
C GLU A 101 2.13 3.26 -8.44
N ALA A 102 1.15 4.13 -8.24
CA ALA A 102 1.31 5.30 -7.37
C ALA A 102 1.58 4.90 -5.91
N LEU A 103 0.87 3.90 -5.38
CA LEU A 103 1.09 3.40 -4.01
C LEU A 103 2.46 2.74 -3.87
N ALA A 104 2.87 1.91 -4.83
CA ALA A 104 4.18 1.28 -4.83
C ALA A 104 5.29 2.35 -4.82
N ASN A 105 5.19 3.37 -5.66
CA ASN A 105 6.19 4.45 -5.75
C ASN A 105 6.23 5.37 -4.51
N ALA A 106 5.14 5.46 -3.75
CA ALA A 106 5.10 6.29 -2.55
C ALA A 106 5.67 5.58 -1.32
N LEU A 107 5.62 4.25 -1.30
CA LEU A 107 6.00 3.43 -0.14
C LEU A 107 7.39 2.78 -0.26
N ILE A 108 8.00 2.83 -1.44
CA ILE A 108 9.29 2.19 -1.79
C ILE A 108 10.22 3.23 -2.39
#